data_AF-A0A7C9EUQ9-F1
#
_entry.id   AF-A0A7C9EUQ9-F1
#
_cell.length_a   1.000
_cell.length_b   1.000
_cell.length_c   1.000
_cell.angle_alpha   90.00
_cell.angle_beta   90.00
_cell.angle_gamma   90.00
#
_symmetry.space_group_name_H-M   'P 1'
#
loop_
_entity.id
_entity.type
_entity.pdbx_description
1 polymer ?
#
loop_
_entity_poly.entity_id
_entity_poly.type
_entity_poly.pdbx_seq_one_letter_code
_entity_poly.pdbx_strand_id
1 'polypeptide(L)'
;AVLNFPENAARYPAPASSSPVDIRKAAEEAAASSAMSACHGTESHVNYMETKEESSMFMDLEDILDMPNLLVDMAGAMMVSPPRIHDHGGSSDDDSGTAGSLWNYD
;
A
#
# COMPACT_ATOMS: atom_id res chain seq x y z
N ALA A 1 5.30 22.45 -16.25
CA ALA A 1 4.71 21.12 -16.01
C ALA A 1 3.19 21.26 -16.09
N VAL A 2 2.48 20.28 -16.64
CA VAL A 2 1.00 20.26 -16.65
C VAL A 2 0.54 19.61 -15.35
N LEU A 3 -0.33 20.27 -14.59
CA LEU A 3 -0.89 19.73 -13.35
C LEU A 3 -2.04 18.77 -13.68
N ASN A 4 -2.20 17.71 -12.88
CA ASN A 4 -3.29 16.74 -13.06
C ASN A 4 -4.69 17.39 -12.91
N PHE A 5 -4.80 18.45 -12.11
CA PHE A 5 -6.05 19.18 -11.87
C PHE A 5 -5.78 20.70 -11.88
N PRO A 6 -5.65 21.32 -13.07
CA PRO A 6 -5.29 22.73 -13.17
C PRO A 6 -6.35 23.65 -12.54
N GLU A 7 -7.63 23.29 -12.65
CA GLU A 7 -8.76 24.04 -12.08
C GLU A 7 -8.72 24.13 -10.55
N ASN A 8 -8.12 23.13 -9.89
CA ASN A 8 -8.06 23.08 -8.43
C ASN A 8 -6.87 23.87 -7.87
N ALA A 9 -5.84 24.16 -8.69
CA ALA A 9 -4.61 24.77 -8.23
C ALA A 9 -4.83 26.17 -7.62
N ALA A 10 -5.78 26.94 -8.16
CA ALA A 10 -6.10 28.28 -7.67
C ALA A 10 -6.96 28.30 -6.39
N ARG A 11 -7.52 27.14 -5.99
CA ARG A 11 -8.45 27.05 -4.84
C ARG A 11 -7.73 26.90 -3.50
N TYR A 12 -6.50 26.39 -3.53
CA TYR A 12 -5.72 26.15 -2.31
C TYR A 12 -4.90 27.38 -1.94
N PRO A 13 -4.79 27.72 -0.64
CA PRO A 13 -3.90 28.78 -0.21
C PRO A 13 -2.45 28.41 -0.53
N ALA A 14 -1.66 29.39 -0.97
CA ALA A 14 -0.23 29.18 -1.17
C ALA A 14 0.42 28.84 0.19
N PRO A 15 1.32 27.83 0.24
CA PRO A 15 2.00 27.48 1.47
C PRO A 15 2.87 28.67 1.93
N ALA A 16 2.78 29.04 3.20
CA ALA A 16 3.50 30.17 3.76
C ALA A 16 5.03 29.95 3.78
N SER A 17 5.48 28.70 3.74
CA SER A 17 6.86 28.28 3.89
C SER A 17 7.01 26.80 3.49
N SER A 18 8.23 26.36 3.17
CA SER A 18 8.57 24.96 2.94
C SER A 18 9.17 24.27 4.17
N SER A 19 9.13 24.91 5.34
CA SER A 19 9.61 24.34 6.61
C SER A 19 8.71 23.18 7.08
N PRO A 20 9.28 22.05 7.54
CA PRO A 20 8.51 20.93 8.08
C PRO A 20 7.59 21.30 9.25
N VAL A 21 7.97 22.30 10.04
CA VAL A 21 7.18 22.76 11.20
C VAL A 21 5.89 23.43 10.73
N ASP A 22 5.97 24.27 9.70
CA ASP A 22 4.82 25.00 9.17
C ASP A 22 3.84 24.05 8.47
N ILE A 23 4.34 23.02 7.79
CA ILE A 23 3.52 21.97 7.17
C ILE A 23 2.73 21.18 8.22
N ARG A 24 3.36 20.76 9.33
CA ARG A 24 2.66 20.04 10.41
C ARG A 24 1.56 20.89 11.02
N LYS A 25 1.86 22.15 11.33
CA LYS A 25 0.87 23.08 11.91
C LYS A 25 -0.32 23.30 10.99
N ALA A 26 -0.08 23.52 9.69
CA ALA A 26 -1.15 23.68 8.71
C ALA A 26 -2.00 22.40 8.55
N ALA A 27 -1.37 21.23 8.60
CA ALA A 27 -2.07 19.93 8.54
C ALA A 27 -2.94 19.70 9.78
N GLU A 28 -2.45 20.03 10.98
CA GLU A 28 -3.23 19.98 12.22
C GLU A 28 -4.47 20.87 12.16
N GLU A 29 -4.34 22.09 11.64
CA GLU A 29 -5.45 23.03 11.48
C GLU A 29 -6.49 22.56 10.43
N ALA A 30 -6.03 21.99 9.31
CA ALA A 30 -6.90 21.40 8.30
C ALA A 30 -7.67 20.18 8.85
N ALA A 31 -7.02 19.32 9.64
CA ALA A 31 -7.68 18.18 10.29
C ALA A 31 -8.74 18.65 11.30
N ALA A 32 -8.44 19.67 12.10
CA ALA A 32 -9.38 20.24 13.06
C ALA A 32 -10.61 20.87 12.39
N SER A 33 -10.42 21.55 11.26
CA SER A 33 -11.53 22.17 10.50
C SER A 33 -12.36 21.13 9.72
N SER A 34 -11.76 20.03 9.26
CA SER A 34 -12.49 18.93 8.60
C SER A 34 -13.40 18.17 9.56
N ALA A 35 -13.05 18.08 10.85
CA ALA A 35 -13.89 17.43 11.86
C ALA A 35 -15.23 18.17 12.07
N MET A 36 -15.25 19.49 11.85
CA MET A 36 -16.46 20.31 11.98
C MET A 36 -17.37 20.26 10.73
N SER A 37 -16.84 19.84 9.57
CA SER A 37 -17.59 19.76 8.30
C SER A 37 -18.22 18.39 8.06
N ALA A 38 -17.95 17.40 8.93
CA ALA A 38 -18.59 16.09 8.90
C ALA A 38 -20.10 16.09 9.25
N CYS A 39 -20.69 17.27 9.50
CA CYS A 39 -22.10 17.42 9.87
C CYS A 39 -23.04 17.80 8.71
N HIS A 40 -22.54 17.93 7.47
CA HIS A 40 -23.38 18.18 6.27
C HIS A 40 -23.03 17.21 5.12
N GLY A 41 -23.53 15.99 5.25
CA GLY A 41 -24.11 15.13 4.21
C GLY A 41 -23.45 15.07 2.83
N THR A 42 -22.57 14.09 2.66
CA THR A 42 -22.72 13.14 1.55
C THR A 42 -23.20 11.81 2.12
N GLU A 43 -24.51 11.72 2.31
CA GLU A 43 -25.24 10.54 2.76
C GLU A 43 -25.36 9.54 1.59
N SER A 44 -24.50 8.51 1.57
CA SER A 44 -24.75 7.22 0.91
C SER A 44 -23.62 6.29 1.39
N HIS A 45 -23.74 5.59 2.51
CA HIS A 45 -24.78 4.65 2.86
C HIS A 45 -24.90 4.58 4.39
N VAL A 46 -26.03 5.04 4.91
CA VAL A 46 -26.53 4.65 6.24
C VAL A 46 -26.69 3.13 6.29
N ASN A 47 -26.41 2.56 7.46
CA ASN A 47 -26.77 1.22 7.92
C ASN A 47 -26.37 0.02 7.06
N TYR A 48 -25.31 -0.65 7.49
CA TYR A 48 -25.30 -2.12 7.57
C TYR A 48 -24.99 -2.55 9.00
N MET A 49 -25.79 -2.10 9.96
CA MET A 49 -26.41 -3.07 10.86
C MET A 49 -27.78 -3.34 10.25
N GLU A 50 -28.03 -4.59 9.87
CA GLU A 50 -29.17 -5.06 9.07
C GLU A 50 -28.98 -5.05 7.53
N THR A 51 -27.94 -5.74 7.05
CA THR A 51 -28.30 -6.92 6.26
C THR A 51 -28.63 -7.99 7.26
N LYS A 52 -29.92 -8.34 7.35
CA LYS A 52 -30.42 -9.72 7.22
C LYS A 52 -29.34 -10.75 7.45
N GLU A 53 -29.52 -11.69 8.37
CA GLU A 53 -28.71 -12.90 8.52
C GLU A 53 -28.27 -13.51 7.17
N GLU A 54 -27.26 -12.94 6.56
CA GLU A 54 -26.44 -13.52 5.54
C GLU A 54 -25.25 -13.84 6.38
N SER A 55 -25.38 -14.99 7.04
CA SER A 55 -24.31 -15.79 7.59
C SER A 55 -22.99 -15.41 6.92
N SER A 56 -22.31 -14.41 7.48
CA SER A 56 -20.87 -14.31 7.35
C SER A 56 -20.38 -15.40 8.28
N MET A 57 -20.68 -16.65 7.91
CA MET A 57 -20.09 -17.84 8.48
C MET A 57 -18.61 -17.54 8.44
N PHE A 58 -18.04 -17.37 9.62
CA PHE A 58 -16.60 -17.43 9.79
C PHE A 58 -16.24 -18.82 9.26
N MET A 59 -15.89 -18.88 7.98
CA MET A 59 -15.42 -20.11 7.38
C MET A 59 -14.03 -20.30 7.95
N ASP A 60 -13.87 -21.40 8.68
CA ASP A 60 -12.55 -21.75 9.15
C ASP A 60 -11.64 -21.97 7.94
N LEU A 61 -10.52 -21.24 7.89
CA LEU A 61 -9.53 -21.42 6.84
C LEU A 61 -8.86 -22.79 6.97
N GLU A 62 -8.87 -23.40 8.17
CA GLU A 62 -8.45 -24.78 8.36
C GLU A 62 -9.31 -25.76 7.53
N ASP A 63 -10.63 -25.54 7.51
CA ASP A 63 -11.58 -26.36 6.75
C ASP A 63 -11.54 -26.07 5.24
N ILE A 64 -11.33 -24.81 4.83
CA ILE A 64 -11.27 -24.44 3.41
C ILE A 64 -9.97 -24.90 2.75
N LEU A 65 -8.84 -24.71 3.44
CA LEU A 65 -7.52 -24.83 2.84
C LEU A 65 -6.87 -26.19 3.10
N ASP A 66 -7.49 -27.04 3.92
CA ASP A 66 -6.93 -28.33 4.33
C ASP A 66 -5.48 -28.14 4.80
N MET A 67 -5.35 -27.27 5.82
CA MET A 67 -4.07 -26.80 6.35
C MET A 67 -3.00 -27.90 6.54
N PRO A 68 -3.29 -29.11 7.05
CA PRO A 68 -2.25 -30.13 7.16
C PRO A 68 -1.65 -30.54 5.82
N ASN A 69 -2.46 -30.72 4.77
CA ASN A 69 -1.96 -31.06 3.45
C ASN A 69 -1.30 -29.85 2.77
N LEU A 70 -1.85 -28.65 2.95
CA LEU A 70 -1.26 -27.41 2.46
C LEU A 70 0.16 -27.19 2.99
N LEU A 71 0.39 -27.39 4.29
CA LEU A 71 1.70 -27.23 4.91
C LEU A 71 2.72 -28.26 4.40
N VAL A 72 2.27 -29.49 4.16
CA VAL A 72 3.11 -30.55 3.57
C VAL A 72 3.51 -30.20 2.13
N ASP A 73 2.57 -29.73 1.32
CA ASP A 73 2.83 -29.33 -0.06
C ASP A 73 3.74 -28.09 -0.16
N MET A 74 3.56 -27.10 0.73
CA MET A 74 4.46 -25.95 0.84
C MET A 74 5.89 -26.38 1.19
N ALA A 75 6.04 -27.27 2.17
CA ALA A 75 7.35 -27.81 2.55
C ALA A 75 7.99 -28.59 1.39
N GLY A 76 7.20 -29.41 0.68
CA GLY A 76 7.64 -30.12 -0.52
C GLY A 76 8.12 -29.17 -1.61
N ALA A 77 7.36 -28.11 -1.90
CA ALA A 77 7.73 -27.13 -2.92
C ALA A 77 9.02 -26.37 -2.57
N MET A 78 9.28 -26.08 -1.29
CA MET A 78 10.55 -25.47 -0.87
C MET A 78 11.75 -26.42 -0.97
N MET A 79 11.52 -27.74 -0.94
CA MET A 79 12.58 -28.73 -1.18
C MET A 79 12.91 -28.90 -2.67
N VAL A 80 12.06 -28.39 -3.57
CA VAL A 80 12.37 -28.33 -5.00
C VAL A 80 13.31 -27.15 -5.23
N SER A 81 14.43 -27.40 -5.92
CA SER A 81 15.34 -26.34 -6.31
C SER A 81 14.61 -25.29 -7.17
N PRO A 82 14.72 -23.99 -6.87
CA PRO A 82 14.15 -22.94 -7.72
C PRO A 82 14.57 -23.12 -9.18
N PRO A 83 13.72 -22.73 -10.15
CA PRO A 83 14.05 -22.85 -11.56
C PRO A 83 15.36 -22.14 -11.86
N ARG A 84 16.30 -22.86 -12.48
CA ARG A 84 17.59 -22.30 -12.90
C ARG A 84 17.35 -21.39 -14.10
N ILE A 85 17.62 -20.10 -13.94
CA ILE A 85 17.72 -19.18 -15.05
C ILE A 85 18.94 -19.63 -15.85
N HIS A 86 18.74 -20.04 -17.09
CA HIS A 86 19.87 -20.28 -17.99
C HIS A 86 20.36 -18.89 -18.39
N ASP A 87 21.52 -18.48 -17.87
CA ASP A 87 22.25 -17.31 -18.35
C ASP A 87 22.59 -17.54 -19.82
N HIS A 88 21.69 -17.12 -20.71
CA HIS A 88 22.01 -16.91 -22.11
C HIS A 88 22.85 -15.63 -22.21
N GLY A 89 24.09 -15.71 -21.75
CA GLY A 89 25.06 -14.61 -21.80
C GLY A 89 26.42 -15.14 -21.39
N GLY A 90 27.33 -15.23 -22.36
CA GLY A 90 28.59 -15.91 -22.22
C GLY A 90 29.53 -15.30 -21.18
N SER A 91 30.53 -16.11 -20.85
CA SER A 91 31.80 -15.70 -20.28
C SER A 91 32.24 -14.31 -20.74
N SER A 92 32.20 -13.37 -19.79
CA SER A 92 33.18 -12.30 -19.67
C SER A 92 33.41 -12.13 -18.19
N ASP A 93 34.60 -12.52 -17.74
CA ASP A 93 35.22 -11.94 -16.55
C ASP A 93 35.22 -10.42 -16.73
N ASP A 94 34.18 -9.75 -16.24
CA ASP A 94 34.14 -8.32 -16.04
C ASP A 94 33.48 -8.07 -14.68
N ASP A 95 34.35 -7.95 -13.70
CA ASP A 95 34.18 -7.22 -12.46
C ASP A 95 33.40 -5.91 -12.75
N SER A 96 32.07 -5.97 -12.63
CA SER A 96 31.18 -4.84 -12.90
C SER A 96 30.20 -4.65 -11.77
N GLY A 97 30.65 -3.83 -10.83
CA GLY A 97 29.81 -3.06 -9.92
C GLY A 97 29.63 -3.75 -8.57
N THR A 98 30.30 -3.37 -7.48
CA THR A 98 30.35 -1.99 -6.94
C THR A 98 29.21 -1.04 -7.36
N ALA A 99 28.08 -1.56 -7.85
CA ALA A 99 26.83 -0.86 -7.74
C ALA A 99 26.46 -1.03 -6.27
N GLY A 100 26.89 -0.06 -5.45
CA GLY A 100 26.69 -0.07 -4.01
C GLY A 100 25.27 -0.49 -3.66
N SER A 101 25.12 -1.09 -2.47
CA SER A 101 23.82 -1.46 -1.93
C SER A 101 22.83 -0.33 -2.24
N LEU A 102 21.74 -0.65 -2.95
CA LEU A 102 20.68 0.30 -3.32
C LEU A 102 19.99 0.90 -2.09
N TRP A 103 20.40 0.46 -0.90
CA TRP A 103 19.97 0.91 0.41
C TRP A 103 21.05 1.70 1.16
N ASN A 104 22.07 2.21 0.48
CA ASN A 104 22.97 3.20 1.06
C ASN A 104 22.32 4.58 0.95
N TYR A 105 21.88 5.10 2.10
CA TYR A 105 21.52 6.50 2.28
C TYR A 105 22.63 7.14 3.13
N ASP A 106 23.62 7.76 2.46
CA ASP A 106 24.41 8.84 3.05
C ASP A 106 23.58 10.14 3.06
#